data_AF-A0A6J3LBU4-F1
#
_entry.id   AF-A0A6J3LBU4-F1
#
_cell.length_a   1.000
_cell.length_b   1.000
_cell.length_c   1.000
_cell.angle_alpha   90.00
_cell.angle_beta   90.00
_cell.angle_gamma   90.00
#
_symmetry.space_group_name_H-M   'P 1'
#
loop_
_entity.id
_entity.type
_entity.pdbx_description
1 polymer ?
#
loop_
_entity_poly.entity_id
_entity_poly.type
_entity_poly.pdbx_seq_one_letter_code
_entity_poly.pdbx_strand_id
1 'polypeptide(L)'
;MDIINKETNENGTNEGLNKTNSLEEFYSGSGILVTGATGFVGKGLLEKLIRMCPRIAAIFILIRPKTNETIEQRFKKLTDDPVRI
;
A
#
# COMPACT_ATOMS: atom_id res chain seq x y z
N MET A 1 3.78 -59.67 15.65
CA MET A 1 2.44 -59.80 15.05
C MET A 1 1.51 -59.28 16.11
N ASP A 2 0.99 -58.06 15.99
CA ASP A 2 0.17 -57.64 14.85
C ASP A 2 0.74 -56.47 14.01
N ILE A 3 0.56 -56.64 12.70
CA ILE A 3 0.72 -55.66 11.63
C ILE A 3 -0.61 -54.91 11.53
N ILE A 4 -0.62 -53.59 11.70
CA ILE A 4 -1.64 -52.72 11.07
C ILE A 4 -0.96 -51.43 10.59
N ASN A 5 -0.55 -51.49 9.33
CA ASN A 5 -0.48 -50.43 8.31
C ASN A 5 0.14 -49.07 8.65
N LYS A 6 1.40 -48.96 8.23
CA LYS A 6 2.02 -47.78 7.64
C LYS A 6 1.24 -47.36 6.38
N GLU A 7 0.55 -46.23 6.46
CA GLU A 7 0.26 -45.37 5.31
C GLU A 7 0.97 -44.03 5.53
N THR A 8 2.24 -44.00 5.14
CA THR A 8 2.76 -42.82 4.45
C THR A 8 2.09 -42.80 3.08
N ASN A 9 1.27 -41.79 2.78
CA ASN A 9 1.39 -41.02 1.52
C ASN A 9 0.36 -39.87 1.40
N GLU A 10 0.93 -38.68 1.17
CA GLU A 10 0.51 -37.66 0.22
C GLU A 10 -0.98 -37.30 0.08
N ASN A 11 -1.51 -36.52 1.02
CA ASN A 11 -2.54 -35.54 0.66
C ASN A 11 -1.86 -34.19 0.49
N GLY A 12 -1.29 -34.03 -0.71
CA GLY A 12 -0.67 -32.81 -1.18
C GLY A 12 -1.59 -31.60 -1.09
N THR A 13 -0.99 -30.51 -0.63
CA THR A 13 -1.19 -29.13 -1.07
C THR A 13 -2.40 -28.90 -1.97
N ASN A 14 -3.57 -28.73 -1.37
CA ASN A 14 -4.64 -27.94 -1.96
C ASN A 14 -5.26 -26.99 -0.94
N GLU A 15 -4.46 -26.51 0.01
CA GLU A 15 -4.56 -25.12 0.45
C GLU A 15 -3.98 -24.28 -0.69
N GLY A 16 -4.64 -24.32 -1.85
CA GLY A 16 -4.58 -23.25 -2.82
C GLY A 16 -5.24 -22.09 -2.12
N LEU A 17 -4.50 -21.50 -1.18
CA LEU A 17 -4.82 -20.29 -0.47
C LEU A 17 -5.25 -19.38 -1.61
N ASN A 18 -6.54 -19.07 -1.66
CA ASN A 18 -7.01 -17.93 -2.42
C ASN A 18 -6.25 -16.79 -1.78
N LYS A 19 -5.04 -16.54 -2.29
CA LYS A 19 -4.16 -15.50 -1.82
C LYS A 19 -4.81 -14.26 -2.39
N THR A 20 -5.86 -13.83 -1.72
CA THR A 20 -6.32 -12.46 -1.75
C THR A 20 -5.14 -11.70 -1.18
N ASN A 21 -4.14 -11.44 -2.04
CA ASN A 21 -3.02 -10.57 -1.71
C ASN A 21 -3.66 -9.25 -1.33
N SER A 22 -3.79 -9.01 -0.03
CA SER A 22 -4.40 -7.81 0.47
C SER A 22 -3.60 -6.63 -0.07
N LEU A 23 -4.26 -5.50 -0.31
CA LEU A 23 -3.57 -4.30 -0.76
C LEU A 23 -2.40 -3.94 0.18
N GLU A 24 -2.59 -4.22 1.48
CA GLU A 24 -1.58 -4.05 2.52
C GLU A 24 -0.37 -4.98 2.34
N GLU A 25 -0.59 -6.24 2.00
CA GLU A 25 0.51 -7.19 1.72
C GLU A 25 1.23 -6.82 0.43
N PHE A 26 0.49 -6.39 -0.60
CA PHE A 26 1.05 -5.97 -1.88
C PHE A 26 2.02 -4.79 -1.74
N TYR A 27 1.66 -3.79 -0.92
CA TYR A 27 2.51 -2.60 -0.69
C TYR A 27 3.46 -2.74 0.50
N SER A 28 3.51 -3.88 1.17
CA SER A 28 4.39 -4.11 2.30
C SER A 28 5.86 -3.97 1.87
N GLY A 29 6.63 -3.14 2.59
CA GLY A 29 8.03 -2.86 2.29
C GLY A 29 8.28 -2.06 1.00
N SER A 30 7.23 -1.62 0.31
CA SER A 30 7.36 -0.90 -0.97
C SER A 30 7.74 0.56 -0.78
N GLY A 31 8.50 1.10 -1.73
CA GLY A 31 8.67 2.54 -1.93
C GLY A 31 7.75 3.01 -3.07
N ILE A 32 6.85 3.97 -2.80
CA ILE A 32 5.83 4.41 -3.76
C ILE A 32 6.13 5.84 -4.21
N LEU A 33 6.25 6.09 -5.51
CA LEU A 33 6.31 7.43 -6.07
C LEU A 33 4.91 7.89 -6.52
N VAL A 34 4.40 8.96 -5.92
CA VAL A 34 3.11 9.56 -6.24
C VAL A 34 3.32 10.88 -7.00
N THR A 35 2.75 10.96 -8.19
CA THR A 35 2.63 12.21 -8.96
C THR A 35 1.23 12.79 -8.80
N GLY A 36 1.09 14.11 -8.97
CA GLY A 36 -0.22 14.77 -8.84
C GLY A 36 -0.81 14.76 -7.42
N ALA A 37 0.00 14.49 -6.38
CA ALA A 37 -0.46 14.38 -5.00
C ALA A 37 -1.17 15.63 -4.47
N THR A 38 -0.87 16.82 -5.01
CA THR A 38 -1.55 18.07 -4.61
C THR A 38 -2.97 18.22 -5.14
N GLY A 39 -3.38 17.39 -6.12
CA GLY A 39 -4.73 17.39 -6.66
C GLY A 39 -5.69 16.55 -5.81
N PHE A 40 -7.00 16.75 -5.95
CA PHE A 40 -8.03 16.11 -5.12
C PHE A 40 -7.87 14.58 -5.01
N VAL A 41 -7.77 13.89 -6.15
CA VAL A 41 -7.60 12.42 -6.18
C VAL A 41 -6.27 11.99 -5.56
N GLY A 42 -5.19 12.72 -5.83
CA GLY A 42 -3.87 12.42 -5.28
C GLY A 42 -3.81 12.52 -3.76
N LYS A 43 -4.53 13.49 -3.17
CA LYS A 43 -4.67 13.61 -1.72
C LYS A 43 -5.41 12.40 -1.12
N GLY A 44 -6.54 12.02 -1.73
CA GLY A 44 -7.31 10.86 -1.28
C GLY A 44 -6.54 9.54 -1.40
N LEU A 45 -5.75 9.39 -2.48
CA LEU A 45 -4.84 8.25 -2.63
C LEU A 45 -3.81 8.20 -1.49
N LEU A 46 -3.18 9.34 -1.17
CA LEU A 46 -2.19 9.43 -0.10
C LEU A 46 -2.81 9.05 1.25
N GLU A 47 -3.99 9.60 1.58
CA GLU A 47 -4.73 9.25 2.78
C GLU A 47 -5.06 7.75 2.83
N LYS A 48 -5.51 7.17 1.71
CA LYS A 48 -5.87 5.76 1.63
C LYS A 48 -4.67 4.84 1.80
N LEU A 49 -3.53 5.17 1.18
CA LEU A 49 -2.29 4.41 1.32
C LEU A 49 -1.79 4.47 2.77
N ILE A 50 -1.74 5.66 3.38
CA ILE A 50 -1.28 5.81 4.77
C ILE A 50 -2.20 5.09 5.75
N ARG A 51 -3.53 5.16 5.56
CA ARG A 51 -4.51 4.53 6.48
C ARG A 51 -4.58 3.00 6.32
N MET A 52 -4.47 2.49 5.10
CA MET A 52 -4.68 1.06 4.81
C MET A 52 -3.40 0.24 4.73
N CYS A 53 -2.25 0.87 4.44
CA CYS A 53 -1.01 0.18 4.15
C CYS A 53 0.12 0.65 5.10
N PRO A 54 0.02 0.34 6.41
CA PRO A 54 0.99 0.82 7.42
C PRO A 54 2.42 0.28 7.22
N ARG A 55 2.59 -0.80 6.44
CA ARG A 55 3.90 -1.41 6.15
C ARG A 55 4.61 -0.84 4.92
N ILE A 56 4.12 0.23 4.30
CA ILE A 56 4.85 0.95 3.25
C ILE A 56 6.16 1.51 3.82
N ALA A 57 7.29 1.30 3.12
CA ALA A 57 8.59 1.77 3.58
C ALA A 57 8.75 3.29 3.38
N ALA A 58 8.31 3.81 2.23
CA ALA A 58 8.37 5.23 1.92
C ALA A 58 7.34 5.64 0.86
N ILE A 59 6.82 6.86 0.98
CA ILE A 59 6.05 7.52 -0.07
C ILE A 59 6.82 8.76 -0.53
N PHE A 60 7.21 8.77 -1.80
CA PHE A 60 7.86 9.89 -2.47
C PHE A 60 6.82 10.70 -3.23
N ILE A 61 6.87 12.02 -3.13
CA ILE A 61 5.89 12.89 -3.75
C ILE A 61 6.59 13.85 -4.71
N LEU A 62 6.18 13.82 -5.99
CA LEU A 62 6.63 14.78 -6.99
C LEU A 62 5.73 16.02 -6.99
N ILE A 63 6.28 17.16 -6.57
CA ILE A 63 5.60 18.44 -6.58
C ILE A 63 6.21 19.33 -7.65
N ARG A 64 5.39 19.76 -8.62
CA ARG A 64 5.80 20.75 -9.62
C ARG A 64 5.74 22.16 -9.01
N PRO A 65 6.72 23.04 -9.28
CA PRO A 65 6.59 24.46 -8.94
C PRO A 65 5.39 25.12 -9.66
N LYS A 66 4.89 26.23 -9.13
CA LYS A 66 3.84 27.05 -9.75
C LYS A 66 4.28 28.51 -9.67
N THR A 67 3.96 29.32 -10.68
CA THR A 67 4.45 30.71 -10.83
C THR A 67 4.27 31.59 -9.58
N ASN A 68 3.27 31.30 -8.74
CA ASN A 68 2.96 32.07 -7.52
C ASN A 68 3.04 31.24 -6.22
N GLU A 69 3.58 30.02 -6.25
CA GLU A 69 3.69 29.17 -5.06
C GLU A 69 5.00 28.38 -5.07
N THR A 70 5.74 28.49 -3.97
CA THR A 70 6.92 27.67 -3.70
C THR A 70 6.54 26.21 -3.48
N ILE A 71 7.52 25.30 -3.64
CA ILE A 71 7.30 23.87 -3.44
C ILE A 71 6.90 23.61 -1.98
N GLU A 72 7.50 24.32 -1.03
CA GLU A 72 7.26 24.24 0.40
C GLU A 72 5.83 24.69 0.73
N GLN A 73 5.36 25.79 0.14
CA GLN A 73 3.97 26.24 0.30
C GLN A 73 2.98 25.22 -0.25
N ARG A 74 3.30 24.61 -1.40
CA ARG A 74 2.45 23.57 -2.00
C ARG A 74 2.45 22.29 -1.17
N PHE A 75 3.57 21.92 -0.58
CA PHE A 75 3.69 20.80 0.34
C PHE A 75 2.89 21.05 1.63
N LYS A 76 3.00 22.26 2.21
CA LYS A 76 2.21 22.66 3.38
C LYS A 76 0.71 22.59 3.12
N LYS A 77 0.25 23.02 1.94
CA LYS A 77 -1.16 22.87 1.51
C LYS A 77 -1.60 21.42 1.29
N LEU A 78 -0.66 20.49 1.09
CA LEU A 78 -0.96 19.07 0.99
C LEU A 78 -1.13 18.44 2.38
N THR A 79 -0.33 18.85 3.36
CA THR A 79 -0.36 18.30 4.73
C THR A 79 -1.45 18.91 5.62
N ASP A 80 -1.75 20.20 5.43
CA ASP A 80 -2.63 20.95 6.34
C ASP A 80 -4.12 20.89 5.95
N ASP A 81 -4.41 20.46 4.73
CA ASP A 81 -5.75 20.44 4.18
C ASP A 81 -6.30 19.01 4.21
N PRO A 82 -7.11 18.66 5.22
CA PRO A 82 -7.67 17.32 5.34
C PRO A 82 -8.63 17.07 4.18
N VAL A 83 -8.50 15.92 3.53
CA VAL A 83 -9.50 15.50 2.57
C VAL A 83 -10.74 15.09 3.37
N ARG A 84 -11.80 15.89 3.27
CA ARG A 84 -13.12 15.49 3.75
C ARG A 84 -13.72 14.59 2.66
N ILE A 85 -13.62 13.29 2.85
CA ILE A 85 -14.33 12.27 2.06
C ILE A 85 -15.40 11.65 2.93
#